data_AF-A0A775UDK4-F1
#
_entry.id   AF-A0A775UDK4-F1
#
_cell.length_a   1.000
_cell.length_b   1.000
_cell.length_c   1.000
_cell.angle_alpha   90.00
_cell.angle_beta   90.00
_cell.angle_gamma   90.00
#
_symmetry.space_group_name_H-M   'P 1'
#
loop_
_entity.id
_entity.type
_entity.pdbx_description
1 polymer ?
#
loop_
_entity_poly.entity_id
_entity_poly.type
_entity_poly.pdbx_seq_one_letter_code
_entity_poly.pdbx_strand_id
1 'polypeptide(L)'
;LSNFVLNTLVMKKPISGEPVNGKMYFSGSLRDHVCGWLGGMIWCVGLAFSLIASGQAGYAISYGLGQGATMIAVIWGVFIWREFASAPAGTNKLLLTMFISYIVGIVLIIAANQ
;
A
#
# COMPACT_ATOMS: atom_id res chain seq x y z
N LEU A 1 -21.79 1.51 -2.87
CA LEU A 1 -22.65 0.43 -2.34
C LEU A 1 -21.86 -0.81 -1.92
N SER A 2 -20.92 -1.29 -2.75
CA SER A 2 -20.07 -2.46 -2.47
C SER A 2 -19.37 -2.40 -1.12
N ASN A 3 -18.81 -1.24 -0.75
CA ASN A 3 -18.09 -1.07 0.52
C ASN A 3 -18.99 -1.35 1.73
N PHE A 4 -20.23 -0.84 1.77
CA PHE A 4 -21.14 -1.10 2.90
C PHE A 4 -21.47 -2.59 3.06
N VAL A 5 -21.66 -3.31 1.96
CA VAL A 5 -21.97 -4.75 2.00
C VAL A 5 -20.74 -5.55 2.40
N LEU A 6 -19.63 -5.38 1.68
CA LEU A 6 -18.41 -6.16 1.88
C LEU A 6 -17.77 -5.87 3.24
N ASN A 7 -17.71 -4.60 3.65
CA ASN A 7 -17.13 -4.22 4.93
C ASN A 7 -17.98 -4.77 6.09
N THR A 8 -19.31 -4.71 6.00
CA THR A 8 -20.19 -5.33 7.02
C THR A 8 -20.00 -6.86 7.10
N LEU A 9 -19.82 -7.53 5.96
CA LEU A 9 -19.56 -8.98 5.93
C LEU A 9 -18.22 -9.32 6.59
N VAL A 10 -17.16 -8.59 6.25
CA VAL A 10 -15.81 -8.79 6.82
C VAL A 10 -15.77 -8.45 8.31
N MET A 11 -16.51 -7.42 8.74
CA MET A 11 -16.64 -7.07 10.16
C MET A 11 -17.32 -8.18 10.98
N LYS A 12 -18.34 -8.84 10.40
CA LYS A 12 -19.05 -9.96 11.06
C LYS A 12 -18.26 -11.27 11.03
N LYS A 13 -17.51 -11.53 9.95
CA LYS A 13 -16.73 -12.76 9.76
C LYS A 13 -15.30 -12.40 9.32
N PRO A 14 -14.46 -11.92 10.25
CA PRO A 14 -13.10 -11.49 9.93
C PRO A 14 -12.22 -12.68 9.55
N ILE A 15 -11.20 -12.40 8.72
CA ILE A 15 -10.19 -13.39 8.32
C ILE A 15 -9.27 -13.72 9.50
N SER A 16 -9.08 -12.76 10.40
CA SER A 16 -8.28 -12.89 11.62
C SER A 16 -8.81 -11.94 12.69
N GLY A 17 -8.76 -12.37 13.95
CA GLY A 17 -9.23 -11.60 15.10
C GLY A 17 -10.73 -11.77 15.39
N GLU A 18 -11.23 -10.96 16.32
CA GLU A 18 -12.62 -11.01 16.79
C GLU A 18 -13.56 -10.20 15.88
N PRO A 19 -14.83 -10.62 15.75
CA PRO A 19 -15.84 -9.84 15.03
C PRO A 19 -15.98 -8.43 15.61
N VAL A 20 -16.09 -7.45 14.73
CA VAL A 20 -16.25 -6.04 15.09
C VAL A 20 -17.59 -5.50 14.60
N ASN A 21 -18.05 -4.40 15.19
CA ASN A 21 -19.25 -3.71 14.75
C ASN A 21 -19.00 -2.21 14.56
N GLY A 22 -19.90 -1.53 13.84
CA GLY A 22 -19.73 -0.11 13.49
C GLY A 22 -19.62 0.82 14.69
N LYS A 23 -20.14 0.46 15.87
CA LYS A 23 -20.03 1.29 17.07
C LYS A 23 -18.59 1.37 17.59
N MET A 24 -17.79 0.33 17.33
CA MET A 24 -16.38 0.27 17.76
C MET A 24 -15.51 1.32 17.06
N TYR A 25 -15.95 1.83 15.91
CA TYR A 25 -15.29 2.97 15.28
C TYR A 25 -15.29 4.18 16.23
N PHE A 26 -16.42 4.47 16.87
CA PHE A 26 -16.57 5.64 17.76
C PHE A 26 -15.93 5.47 19.14
N SER A 27 -15.51 4.25 19.49
CA SER A 27 -14.73 4.02 20.71
C SER A 27 -13.22 4.25 20.54
N GLY A 28 -12.76 4.55 19.32
CA GLY A 28 -11.37 4.90 19.05
C GLY A 28 -10.95 6.20 19.76
N SER A 29 -9.66 6.31 20.09
CA SER A 29 -9.12 7.56 20.61
C SER A 29 -9.06 8.64 19.51
N LEU A 30 -8.98 9.91 19.91
CA LEU A 30 -8.77 11.00 18.96
C LEU A 30 -7.51 10.77 18.10
N ARG A 31 -6.47 10.17 18.68
CA ARG A 31 -5.23 9.83 17.96
C ARG A 31 -5.50 8.81 16.84
N ASP A 32 -6.34 7.82 17.09
CA ASP A 32 -6.69 6.78 16.11
C ASP A 32 -7.42 7.41 14.92
N HIS A 33 -8.41 8.27 15.21
CA HIS A 33 -9.15 8.98 14.16
C HIS A 33 -8.26 9.94 13.37
N VAL A 34 -7.42 10.74 14.03
CA VAL A 34 -6.51 11.67 13.35
C VAL A 34 -5.52 10.92 12.46
N CYS A 35 -4.97 9.81 12.92
CA CYS A 35 -4.10 8.97 12.10
C CYS A 35 -4.83 8.45 10.85
N GLY A 36 -6.07 7.98 11.02
CA GLY A 36 -6.93 7.54 9.92
C GLY A 36 -7.25 8.65 8.92
N TRP A 37 -7.60 9.85 9.41
CA TRP A 37 -7.89 11.00 8.56
C TRP A 37 -6.66 11.47 7.79
N LEU A 38 -5.51 11.58 8.45
CA LEU A 38 -4.26 11.96 7.79
C LEU A 38 -3.87 10.95 6.71
N GLY A 39 -3.97 9.65 7.00
CA GLY A 39 -3.74 8.60 6.00
C GLY A 39 -4.68 8.72 4.81
N GLY A 40 -5.98 8.96 5.06
CA GLY A 40 -6.98 9.18 4.02
C GLY A 40 -6.70 10.43 3.19
N MET A 41 -6.30 11.53 3.82
CA MET A 41 -5.94 12.79 3.13
C MET A 41 -4.71 12.60 2.25
N ILE A 42 -3.65 11.96 2.76
CA ILE A 42 -2.44 11.66 1.98
C ILE A 42 -2.79 10.81 0.75
N TRP A 43 -3.63 9.79 0.93
CA TRP A 43 -4.09 8.95 -0.16
C TRP A 43 -4.87 9.73 -1.22
N CYS A 44 -5.88 10.50 -0.81
CA CYS A 44 -6.73 11.25 -1.73
C CYS A 44 -5.93 12.33 -2.48
N VAL A 45 -5.03 13.04 -1.80
CA VAL A 45 -4.16 14.05 -2.42
C VAL A 45 -3.17 13.39 -3.38
N GLY A 46 -2.54 12.28 -2.99
CA GLY A 46 -1.63 11.52 -3.84
C GLY A 46 -2.34 11.00 -5.09
N LEU A 47 -3.54 10.45 -4.94
CA LEU A 47 -4.37 10.01 -6.07
C LEU A 47 -4.75 11.17 -6.99
N ALA A 48 -5.14 12.33 -6.44
CA ALA A 48 -5.48 13.51 -7.22
C ALA A 48 -4.29 13.97 -8.08
N PHE A 49 -3.08 14.07 -7.50
CA PHE A 49 -1.87 14.39 -8.26
C PHE A 49 -1.52 13.32 -9.29
N SER A 50 -1.70 12.04 -8.96
CA SER A 50 -1.47 10.95 -9.91
C SER A 50 -2.39 11.05 -11.12
N LEU A 51 -3.66 11.40 -10.92
CA LEU A 51 -4.62 11.57 -12.01
C LEU A 51 -4.29 12.80 -12.88
N ILE A 52 -3.94 13.94 -12.26
CA ILE A 52 -3.52 15.15 -12.98
C ILE A 52 -2.26 14.85 -13.81
N ALA A 53 -1.26 14.19 -13.22
CA ALA A 53 -0.03 13.83 -13.90
C ALA A 53 -0.27 12.84 -15.05
N SER A 54 -1.19 11.88 -14.88
CA SER A 54 -1.47 10.84 -15.89
C SER A 54 -1.94 11.38 -17.23
N GLY A 55 -2.57 12.57 -17.27
CA GLY A 55 -3.00 13.21 -18.51
C GLY A 55 -1.85 13.78 -19.35
N GLN A 56 -0.73 14.11 -18.71
CA GLN A 56 0.49 14.62 -19.37
C GLN A 56 1.60 13.56 -19.47
N ALA A 57 1.58 12.58 -18.58
CA ALA A 57 2.54 11.50 -18.53
C ALA A 57 2.16 10.38 -19.52
N GLY A 58 3.01 10.14 -20.52
CA GLY A 58 2.89 8.96 -21.38
C GLY A 58 2.88 7.66 -20.57
N TYR A 59 2.45 6.55 -21.19
CA TYR A 59 2.25 5.25 -20.53
C TYR A 59 3.43 4.84 -19.64
N ALA A 60 4.67 5.00 -20.12
CA ALA A 60 5.88 4.63 -19.38
C ALA A 60 6.08 5.44 -18.09
N ILE A 61 5.81 6.75 -18.10
CA ILE A 61 5.96 7.62 -16.91
C ILE A 61 4.86 7.33 -15.90
N SER A 62 3.62 7.16 -16.36
CA SER A 62 2.48 6.80 -15.51
C SER A 62 2.67 5.41 -14.87
N TYR A 63 3.22 4.45 -15.61
CA TYR A 63 3.58 3.14 -15.09
C TYR A 63 4.72 3.22 -14.06
N GLY A 64 5.78 3.97 -14.36
CA GLY A 64 6.90 4.20 -13.44
C GLY A 64 6.47 4.85 -12.12
N LEU A 65 5.53 5.83 -12.17
CA LEU A 65 4.94 6.46 -10.99
C LEU A 65 4.22 5.43 -10.09
N GLY A 66 3.40 4.57 -10.68
CA GLY A 66 2.68 3.52 -9.94
C GLY A 66 3.62 2.51 -9.28
N GLN A 67 4.61 2.00 -10.03
CA GLN A 67 5.58 1.04 -9.48
C GLN A 67 6.52 1.68 -8.45
N GLY A 68 6.83 2.98 -8.58
CA GLY A 68 7.59 3.74 -7.60
C GLY A 68 6.91 3.78 -6.23
N ALA A 69 5.59 4.00 -6.18
CA ALA A 69 4.83 3.99 -4.93
C ALA A 69 4.89 2.62 -4.23
N THR A 70 4.79 1.52 -4.99
CA THR A 70 4.95 0.16 -4.47
C THR A 70 6.33 -0.05 -3.85
N MET A 71 7.39 0.41 -4.52
CA MET A 71 8.77 0.30 -4.01
C MET A 71 8.94 1.04 -2.67
N ILE A 72 8.46 2.28 -2.58
CA ILE A 72 8.55 3.09 -1.36
C ILE A 72 7.78 2.41 -0.21
N ALA A 73 6.59 1.86 -0.48
CA ALA A 73 5.80 1.16 0.54
C ALA A 73 6.55 -0.05 1.11
N VAL A 74 7.17 -0.87 0.24
CA VAL A 74 7.97 -2.03 0.68
C VAL A 74 9.18 -1.58 1.51
N ILE A 75 9.92 -0.57 1.05
CA ILE A 75 11.09 -0.04 1.79
C ILE A 75 10.64 0.41 3.19
N TRP A 76 9.52 1.12 3.29
CA TRP A 76 8.98 1.55 4.57
C TRP A 76 8.63 0.38 5.49
N GLY A 77 7.94 -0.65 4.96
CA GLY A 77 7.59 -1.86 5.73
C GLY A 77 8.81 -2.62 6.24
N VAL A 78 9.83 -2.80 5.39
CA VAL A 78 11.04 -3.55 5.73
C VAL A 78 11.94 -2.78 6.72
N PHE A 79 12.18 -1.49 6.49
CA PHE A 79 13.19 -0.74 7.25
C PHE A 79 12.63 0.08 8.41
N ILE A 80 11.45 0.72 8.24
CA ILE A 80 10.86 1.59 9.27
C ILE A 80 9.99 0.78 10.22
N TRP A 81 9.01 0.04 9.69
CA TRP A 81 8.15 -0.80 10.52
C TRP A 81 8.82 -2.10 10.94
N ARG A 82 9.89 -2.52 10.24
CA ARG A 82 10.63 -3.76 10.53
C ARG A 82 9.69 -4.96 10.61
N GLU A 83 8.72 -5.03 9.69
CA GLU A 83 7.65 -6.06 9.70
C GLU A 83 8.21 -7.49 9.72
N PHE A 84 9.41 -7.70 9.17
CA PHE A 84 10.09 -8.99 9.11
C PHE A 84 11.11 -9.21 10.24
N ALA A 85 11.12 -8.40 11.30
CA ALA A 85 12.10 -8.53 12.38
C ALA A 85 12.05 -9.87 13.11
N SER A 86 10.88 -10.50 13.18
CA SER A 86 10.65 -11.83 13.78
C SER A 86 10.67 -12.97 12.76
N ALA A 87 10.96 -12.68 11.49
CA ALA A 87 10.92 -13.67 10.43
C ALA A 87 12.12 -14.65 10.52
N PRO A 88 11.98 -15.89 9.99
CA PRO A 88 13.05 -16.89 10.02
C PRO A 88 14.35 -16.41 9.37
N ALA A 89 15.47 -16.99 9.81
CA ALA A 89 16.78 -16.75 9.22
C ALA A 89 16.74 -17.03 7.71
N GLY A 90 17.24 -16.07 6.92
CA GLY A 90 17.21 -16.13 5.45
C GLY A 90 16.19 -15.21 4.79
N THR A 91 15.18 -14.72 5.53
CA THR A 91 14.16 -13.79 5.00
C THR A 91 14.78 -12.54 4.36
N ASN A 92 15.85 -11.98 4.95
CA ASN A 92 16.53 -10.81 4.39
C ASN A 92 17.13 -11.07 3.00
N LYS A 93 17.57 -12.30 2.71
CA LYS A 93 18.06 -12.67 1.36
C LYS A 93 16.89 -12.73 0.37
N LEU A 94 15.73 -13.22 0.81
CA LEU A 94 14.51 -13.23 -0.02
C LEU A 94 14.03 -11.81 -0.30
N LEU A 95 14.00 -10.93 0.71
CA LEU A 95 13.66 -9.52 0.54
C LEU A 95 14.61 -8.82 -0.44
N LEU A 96 15.93 -9.04 -0.31
CA LEU A 96 16.90 -8.49 -1.25
C LEU A 96 16.67 -9.02 -2.68
N THR A 97 16.42 -10.32 -2.83
CA THR A 97 16.15 -10.94 -4.13
C THR A 97 14.87 -10.38 -4.75
N MET A 98 13.85 -10.12 -3.93
CA MET A 98 12.59 -9.48 -4.34
C MET A 98 12.86 -8.08 -4.89
N PHE A 99 13.61 -7.25 -4.17
CA PHE A 99 13.98 -5.91 -4.62
C PHE A 99 14.74 -5.92 -5.95
N ILE A 100 15.76 -6.79 -6.07
CA ILE A 100 16.53 -6.92 -7.30
C ILE A 100 15.64 -7.34 -8.46
N SER A 101 14.85 -8.40 -8.28
CA SER A 101 13.96 -8.93 -9.33
C SER A 101 12.95 -7.89 -9.79
N TYR A 102 12.41 -7.09 -8.86
CA TYR A 102 11.45 -6.04 -9.17
C TYR A 102 12.08 -4.88 -9.95
N ILE A 103 13.27 -4.42 -9.54
CA ILE A 103 14.02 -3.39 -10.28
C ILE A 103 14.35 -3.88 -11.70
N VAL A 104 14.84 -5.13 -11.82
CA VAL A 104 15.11 -5.74 -13.13
C VAL A 104 13.84 -5.80 -13.97
N GLY A 105 12.71 -6.21 -13.40
CA GLY A 105 11.43 -6.22 -14.09
C GLY A 105 11.02 -4.85 -14.62
N ILE A 106 11.14 -3.79 -13.81
CA ILE A 106 10.87 -2.42 -14.25
C ILE A 106 11.79 -2.01 -15.40
N VAL A 107 13.10 -2.26 -15.27
CA VAL A 107 14.09 -1.93 -16.30
C VAL A 107 13.76 -2.62 -17.62
N LEU A 108 13.40 -3.91 -17.58
CA LEU A 108 13.01 -4.68 -18.77
C LEU A 108 11.74 -4.09 -19.42
N ILE A 109 10.74 -3.71 -18.64
CA ILE A 109 9.49 -3.11 -19.17
C ILE A 109 9.77 -1.75 -19.81
N ILE A 110 10.63 -0.94 -19.20
CA ILE A 110 11.03 0.36 -19.78
C ILE A 110 11.78 0.13 -21.09
N ALA A 111 12.77 -0.75 -21.10
CA ALA A 111 13.57 -1.06 -22.28
C ALA A 111 12.73 -1.64 -23.44
N ALA A 112 11.66 -2.40 -23.14
CA ALA A 112 10.75 -2.94 -24.15
C ALA A 112 9.74 -1.92 -24.70
N ASN A 113 9.52 -0.79 -24.02
CA ASN A 113 8.59 0.27 -24.42
C ASN A 113 9.31 1.52 -24.99
N GLN A 114 10.63 1.46 -25.18
CA GLN A 114 11.41 2.41 -25.97
C GLN A 114 11.62 1.85 -27.38
#